data_AF-A0A0M0KA13-F1
#
_entry.id   AF-A0A0M0KA13-F1
#
_cell.length_a   1.000
_cell.length_b   1.000
_cell.length_c   1.000
_cell.angle_alpha   90.00
_cell.angle_beta   90.00
_cell.angle_gamma   90.00
#
_symmetry.space_group_name_H-M   'P 1'
#
loop_
_entity.id
_entity.type
_entity.pdbx_description
1 polymer ?
#
loop_
_entity_poly.entity_id
_entity_poly.type
_entity_poly.pdbx_seq_one_letter_code
_entity_poly.pdbx_strand_id
1 'polypeptide(L)'
;MTIRNAQHARLRMTAPAINFATATETVWDGNSATDVDFALIKFDLSALSGMAPISRALFRYTVSNPGDVAEMHEFRRGWNASTVTYNNLPMPQMPLPFPLAVIDTYWGPSVNDVFTPLAGATLTLDVTPSIN
;
A
#
# COMPACT_ATOMS: atom_id res chain seq x y z
N MET A 1 10.23 -7.28 10.13
CA MET A 1 8.81 -7.11 10.49
C MET A 1 8.14 -8.48 10.46
N THR A 2 7.16 -8.74 11.32
CA THR A 2 6.24 -9.88 11.16
C THR A 2 4.84 -9.28 11.15
N ILE A 3 4.23 -9.20 9.97
CA ILE A 3 2.85 -8.76 9.81
C ILE A 3 1.96 -9.91 10.31
N ARG A 4 1.32 -9.75 11.47
CA ARG A 4 0.32 -10.72 11.95
C ARG A 4 -1.06 -10.28 11.46
N ASN A 5 -1.80 -11.18 10.84
CA ASN A 5 -3.20 -11.02 10.38
C ASN A 5 -3.47 -10.05 9.21
N ALA A 6 -2.45 -9.63 8.45
CA ALA A 6 -2.66 -8.92 7.18
C ALA A 6 -2.21 -9.79 6.00
N GLN A 7 -3.01 -9.78 4.95
CA GLN A 7 -2.58 -10.26 3.64
C GLN A 7 -1.75 -9.16 2.98
N HIS A 8 -0.64 -9.52 2.33
CA HIS A 8 0.19 -8.55 1.63
C HIS A 8 0.70 -9.10 0.30
N ALA A 9 1.10 -8.20 -0.58
CA ALA A 9 1.83 -8.53 -1.80
C ALA A 9 2.76 -7.38 -2.15
N ARG A 10 3.93 -7.70 -2.69
CA ARG A 10 4.77 -6.74 -3.41
C ARG A 10 4.58 -6.97 -4.90
N LEU A 11 4.40 -5.90 -5.66
CA LEU A 11 4.27 -5.89 -7.11
C LEU A 11 5.38 -5.03 -7.70
N ARG A 12 5.97 -5.45 -8.82
CA ARG A 12 7.08 -4.73 -9.45
C ARG A 12 6.83 -4.57 -10.93
N MET A 13 7.04 -3.39 -11.47
CA MET A 13 6.93 -3.14 -12.91
C MET A 13 7.94 -3.98 -13.71
N THR A 14 9.16 -4.14 -13.20
CA THR A 14 10.24 -4.93 -13.82
C THR A 14 10.01 -6.45 -13.75
N ALA A 15 9.08 -6.91 -12.92
CA ALA A 15 8.70 -8.32 -12.79
C ALA A 15 7.17 -8.48 -12.78
N PRO A 16 6.47 -8.11 -13.86
CA PRO A 16 5.05 -7.77 -13.78
C PRO A 16 4.11 -8.98 -13.66
N ALA A 17 4.64 -10.18 -13.87
CA ALA A 17 3.93 -11.44 -13.69
C ALA A 17 4.24 -12.15 -12.35
N ILE A 18 5.10 -11.58 -11.51
CA ILE A 18 5.53 -12.21 -10.26
C ILE A 18 4.73 -11.65 -9.08
N ASN A 19 4.27 -12.55 -8.21
CA ASN A 19 3.67 -12.24 -6.93
C ASN A 19 4.65 -12.58 -5.79
N PHE A 20 4.89 -11.62 -4.89
CA PHE A 20 5.83 -11.76 -3.76
C PHE A 20 5.13 -11.88 -2.39
N ALA A 21 3.91 -12.43 -2.33
CA ALA A 21 3.06 -12.49 -1.13
C ALA A 21 3.55 -13.33 0.06
N THR A 22 4.63 -14.10 -0.07
CA THR A 22 5.18 -14.90 1.05
C THR A 22 6.32 -14.20 1.82
N ALA A 23 6.65 -12.95 1.48
CA ALA A 23 7.70 -12.20 2.17
C ALA A 23 7.30 -11.87 3.61
N THR A 24 8.19 -12.02 4.60
CA THR A 24 7.88 -11.61 5.98
C THR A 24 7.81 -10.09 6.17
N GLU A 25 8.28 -9.34 5.18
CA GLU A 25 8.31 -7.89 5.14
C GLU A 25 7.76 -7.41 3.79
N THR A 26 7.01 -6.31 3.81
CA THR A 26 6.62 -5.63 2.57
C THR A 26 7.60 -4.50 2.31
N VAL A 27 8.33 -4.59 1.21
CA VAL A 27 9.27 -3.58 0.75
C VAL A 27 8.72 -2.98 -0.54
N TRP A 28 8.76 -1.66 -0.67
CA TRP A 28 8.55 -0.95 -1.92
C TRP A 28 9.72 0.00 -2.16
N ASP A 29 10.23 0.02 -3.39
CA ASP A 29 11.07 1.11 -3.89
C ASP A 29 10.20 2.06 -4.73
N GLY A 30 9.84 3.19 -4.13
CA GLY A 30 8.88 4.13 -4.71
C GLY A 30 9.49 5.15 -5.67
N ASN A 31 10.82 5.23 -5.81
CA ASN A 31 11.46 6.37 -6.49
C ASN A 31 12.43 6.01 -7.62
N SER A 32 12.25 4.87 -8.29
CA SER A 32 12.98 4.61 -9.53
C SER A 32 12.18 5.08 -10.75
N ALA A 33 12.82 5.90 -11.60
CA ALA A 33 12.24 6.36 -12.87
C ALA A 33 11.96 5.22 -13.86
N THR A 34 12.56 4.03 -13.63
CA THR A 34 12.52 2.87 -14.52
C THR A 34 11.98 1.60 -13.84
N ASP A 35 11.73 1.65 -12.53
CA ASP A 35 11.18 0.54 -11.75
C ASP A 35 10.22 1.10 -10.70
N VAL A 36 8.96 0.67 -10.75
CA VAL A 36 7.94 1.11 -9.79
C VAL A 36 7.46 -0.09 -9.02
N ASP A 37 7.68 -0.06 -7.71
CA ASP A 37 7.21 -1.07 -6.79
C ASP A 37 5.95 -0.61 -6.06
N PHE A 38 5.05 -1.56 -5.83
CA PHE A 38 3.84 -1.37 -5.03
C PHE A 38 3.80 -2.38 -3.89
N ALA A 39 3.42 -1.87 -2.72
CA ALA A 39 3.10 -2.66 -1.55
C ALA A 39 1.59 -2.67 -1.35
N LEU A 40 0.96 -3.83 -1.47
CA LEU A 40 -0.44 -4.01 -1.11
C LEU A 40 -0.53 -4.62 0.27
N ILE A 41 -1.40 -4.06 1.10
CA ILE A 41 -1.70 -4.55 2.45
C ILE A 41 -3.22 -4.56 2.60
N LYS A 42 -3.76 -5.68 3.08
CA LYS A 42 -5.18 -5.84 3.37
C LYS A 42 -5.36 -6.46 4.75
N PHE A 43 -6.25 -5.86 5.53
CA PHE A 43 -6.69 -6.38 6.82
C PHE A 43 -8.07 -7.00 6.68
N ASP A 44 -8.28 -8.14 7.33
CA ASP A 44 -9.62 -8.71 7.49
C ASP A 44 -10.32 -7.99 8.64
N LEU A 45 -11.37 -7.23 8.32
CA LEU A 45 -12.17 -6.47 9.27
C LEU A 45 -13.52 -7.16 9.57
N SER A 46 -13.73 -8.40 9.15
CA SER A 46 -14.99 -9.13 9.33
C SER A 46 -15.44 -9.21 10.79
N ALA A 47 -14.49 -9.27 11.72
CA ALA A 47 -14.75 -9.25 13.15
C ALA A 47 -15.37 -7.93 13.66
N LEU A 48 -15.27 -6.84 12.89
CA LEU A 48 -15.86 -5.53 13.22
C LEU A 48 -17.25 -5.35 12.61
N SER A 49 -17.71 -6.30 11.79
CA SER A 49 -19.02 -6.23 11.14
C SER A 49 -20.16 -6.20 12.17
N GLY A 50 -21.12 -5.28 11.98
CA GLY A 50 -22.26 -5.12 12.88
C GLY A 50 -21.97 -4.32 14.16
N MET A 51 -20.74 -3.84 14.36
CA MET A 51 -20.43 -2.88 15.43
C MET A 51 -20.95 -1.48 15.07
N ALA A 52 -21.16 -0.64 16.09
CA ALA A 52 -21.42 0.80 15.89
C ALA A 52 -20.26 1.43 15.09
N PRO A 53 -20.49 2.56 14.38
CA PRO A 53 -19.45 3.22 13.60
C PRO A 53 -18.17 3.43 14.41
N ILE A 54 -17.04 3.10 13.81
CA ILE A 54 -15.74 3.20 14.48
C ILE A 54 -15.42 4.68 14.61
N SER A 55 -15.34 5.16 15.85
CA SER A 55 -15.04 6.56 16.14
C SER A 55 -13.60 6.94 15.78
N ARG A 56 -12.68 5.98 15.82
CA ARG A 56 -11.29 6.18 15.41
C ARG A 56 -10.58 4.86 15.06
N ALA A 57 -9.85 4.86 13.96
CA ALA A 57 -8.94 3.79 13.58
C ALA A 57 -7.58 4.36 13.18
N LEU A 58 -6.50 3.78 13.71
CA LEU A 58 -5.13 4.22 13.46
C LEU A 58 -4.30 3.09 12.84
N PHE A 59 -3.66 3.39 11.71
CA PHE A 59 -2.65 2.51 11.13
C PHE A 59 -1.26 2.98 11.53
N ARG A 60 -0.48 2.12 12.18
CA ARG A 60 0.87 2.43 12.66
C ARG A 60 1.90 1.52 12.02
N TYR A 61 2.97 2.10 11.50
CA TYR A 61 4.08 1.37 10.88
C TYR A 61 5.43 2.02 11.20
N THR A 62 6.50 1.24 11.07
CA THR A 62 7.88 1.68 11.29
C THR A 62 8.69 1.53 10.02
N VAL A 63 9.45 2.55 9.67
CA VAL A 63 10.33 2.55 8.50
C VAL A 63 11.68 1.98 8.89
N SER A 64 12.09 0.87 8.29
CA SER A 64 13.40 0.26 8.54
C SER A 64 14.50 0.82 7.64
N ASN A 65 14.19 1.05 6.36
CA ASN A 65 15.08 1.61 5.36
C ASN A 65 14.35 2.71 4.58
N PRO A 66 14.69 3.99 4.77
CA PRO A 66 14.01 5.08 4.08
C PRO A 66 14.53 5.26 2.65
N GLY A 67 13.59 5.37 1.70
CA GLY A 67 13.83 5.92 0.38
C GLY A 67 13.45 7.41 0.32
N ASP A 68 13.30 7.95 -0.89
CA ASP A 68 12.98 9.38 -1.06
C ASP A 68 11.52 9.71 -0.73
N VAL A 69 10.57 9.08 -1.43
CA VAL A 69 9.13 9.37 -1.29
C VAL A 69 8.35 8.09 -1.11
N ALA A 70 7.37 8.14 -0.21
CA ALA A 70 6.37 7.09 -0.05
C ALA A 70 4.98 7.70 0.10
N GLU A 71 4.08 7.28 -0.78
CA GLU A 71 2.66 7.65 -0.75
C GLU A 71 1.84 6.43 -0.36
N MET A 72 0.81 6.65 0.46
CA MET A 72 -0.14 5.63 0.85
C MET A 72 -1.52 6.03 0.39
N HIS A 73 -2.13 5.16 -0.42
CA HIS A 73 -3.48 5.36 -0.92
C HIS A 73 -4.43 4.34 -0.31
N GLU A 74 -5.68 4.76 -0.10
CA GLU A 74 -6.76 3.82 0.10
C GLU A 74 -6.94 3.03 -1.19
N PHE A 75 -6.80 1.69 -1.18
CA PHE A 75 -6.92 0.88 -2.40
C PHE A 75 -8.30 0.24 -2.52
N ARG A 76 -9.14 0.74 -3.43
CA ARG A 76 -10.56 0.38 -3.53
C ARG A 76 -10.87 -0.80 -4.45
N ARG A 77 -9.86 -1.53 -4.93
CA ARG A 77 -10.04 -2.69 -5.82
C ARG A 77 -9.90 -3.99 -5.04
N GLY A 78 -10.75 -4.97 -5.35
CA GLY A 78 -10.60 -6.33 -4.85
C GLY A 78 -9.33 -6.98 -5.42
N TRP A 79 -8.57 -7.66 -4.57
CA TRP A 79 -7.39 -8.43 -4.97
C TRP A 79 -7.24 -9.67 -4.09
N ASN A 80 -6.51 -10.66 -4.60
CA ASN A 80 -6.17 -11.89 -3.89
C ASN A 80 -4.66 -11.96 -3.71
N ALA A 81 -4.20 -12.02 -2.46
CA ALA A 81 -2.78 -12.07 -2.15
C ALA A 81 -2.05 -13.27 -2.75
N SER A 82 -2.73 -14.36 -3.12
CA SER A 82 -2.08 -15.52 -3.74
C SER A 82 -1.85 -15.35 -5.25
N THR A 83 -2.58 -14.46 -5.92
CA THR A 83 -2.58 -14.37 -7.40
C THR A 83 -2.36 -12.97 -7.95
N VAL A 84 -2.36 -11.94 -7.12
CA VAL A 84 -2.18 -10.56 -7.56
C VAL A 84 -0.79 -10.36 -8.17
N THR A 85 -0.74 -9.70 -9.32
CA THR A 85 0.49 -9.31 -10.01
C THR A 85 0.35 -7.89 -10.52
N TYR A 86 1.44 -7.28 -11.00
CA TYR A 86 1.38 -5.97 -11.64
C TYR A 86 0.44 -5.99 -12.87
N ASN A 87 0.52 -7.05 -13.68
CA ASN A 87 -0.27 -7.21 -14.91
C ASN A 87 -1.78 -7.35 -14.70
N ASN A 88 -2.24 -7.80 -13.54
CA ASN A 88 -3.66 -8.07 -13.29
C ASN A 88 -4.35 -7.05 -12.38
N LEU A 89 -3.64 -5.97 -12.04
CA LEU A 89 -4.22 -4.78 -11.44
C LEU A 89 -4.12 -3.59 -12.39
N PRO A 90 -5.03 -2.62 -12.27
CA PRO A 90 -5.00 -1.42 -13.09
C PRO A 90 -3.90 -0.47 -12.59
N MET A 91 -2.66 -0.81 -12.90
CA MET A 91 -1.48 -0.03 -12.53
C MET A 91 -1.24 1.09 -13.56
N PRO A 92 -0.97 2.32 -13.11
CA PRO A 92 -0.55 3.39 -14.00
C PRO A 92 0.74 2.99 -14.71
N GLN A 93 0.79 3.34 -16.00
CA GLN A 93 1.92 3.04 -16.87
C GLN A 93 2.83 4.27 -16.97
N MET A 94 4.12 4.03 -17.24
CA MET A 94 5.11 5.08 -17.49
C MET A 94 4.68 6.09 -18.57
N PRO A 95 5.24 7.32 -18.57
CA PRO A 95 6.32 7.81 -17.70
C PRO A 95 5.85 8.40 -16.36
N LEU A 96 6.77 8.46 -15.39
CA LEU A 96 6.59 9.16 -14.12
C LEU A 96 6.80 10.68 -14.27
N PRO A 97 6.25 11.53 -13.36
CA PRO A 97 5.31 11.17 -12.30
C PRO A 97 3.91 10.91 -12.86
N PHE A 98 3.16 9.99 -12.23
CA PHE A 98 1.77 9.78 -12.63
C PHE A 98 0.94 11.01 -12.24
N PRO A 99 0.00 11.46 -13.09
CA PRO A 99 -0.93 12.51 -12.69
C PRO A 99 -1.74 12.08 -11.46
N LEU A 100 -1.90 12.95 -10.46
CA LEU A 100 -2.66 12.65 -9.23
C LEU A 100 -4.08 12.14 -9.53
N ALA A 101 -4.76 12.73 -10.52
CA ALA A 101 -6.10 12.29 -10.93
C ALA A 101 -6.12 10.83 -11.44
N VAL A 102 -5.02 10.36 -12.04
CA VAL A 102 -4.88 8.98 -12.51
C VAL A 102 -4.65 8.04 -11.31
N ILE A 103 -3.82 8.46 -10.37
CA ILE A 103 -3.58 7.74 -9.10
C ILE A 103 -4.90 7.59 -8.33
N ASP A 104 -5.64 8.67 -8.10
CA ASP A 104 -6.90 8.65 -7.35
C ASP A 104 -7.97 7.77 -8.03
N THR A 105 -7.96 7.72 -9.37
CA THR A 105 -8.88 6.88 -10.14
C THR A 105 -8.56 5.38 -10.00
N TYR A 106 -7.27 5.03 -9.97
CA TYR A 106 -6.86 3.64 -9.92
C TYR A 106 -6.79 3.09 -8.51
N TRP A 107 -6.26 3.87 -7.58
CA TRP A 107 -5.95 3.42 -6.23
C TRP A 107 -7.00 3.97 -5.28
N GLY A 108 -7.14 5.30 -5.23
CA GLY A 108 -8.02 6.03 -4.34
C GLY A 108 -7.30 7.23 -3.75
N PRO A 109 -7.96 8.02 -2.88
CA PRO A 109 -7.35 9.21 -2.30
C PRO A 109 -6.09 8.85 -1.50
N SER A 110 -5.11 9.75 -1.51
CA SER A 110 -3.97 9.65 -0.59
C SER A 110 -4.47 9.72 0.86
N VAL A 111 -4.07 8.73 1.63
CA VAL A 111 -4.21 8.66 3.09
C VAL A 111 -3.02 9.37 3.74
N ASN A 112 -1.88 9.42 3.04
CA ASN A 112 -0.68 10.08 3.50
C ASN A 112 0.37 10.22 2.39
N ASP A 113 1.00 11.39 2.35
CA ASP A 113 2.20 11.65 1.57
C ASP A 113 3.37 11.82 2.55
N VAL A 114 4.15 10.75 2.79
CA VAL A 114 5.35 10.87 3.62
C VAL A 114 6.56 11.13 2.74
N PHE A 115 7.06 12.34 2.84
CA PHE A 115 8.36 12.69 2.30
C PHE A 115 9.45 12.29 3.30
N THR A 116 10.36 11.41 2.88
CA THR A 116 11.64 11.13 3.56
C THR A 116 11.57 10.85 5.07
N PRO A 117 10.83 9.82 5.55
CA PRO A 117 10.88 9.46 6.96
C PRO A 117 12.29 8.98 7.35
N LEU A 118 12.72 9.21 8.58
CA LEU A 118 14.02 8.68 9.04
C LEU A 118 13.97 7.16 9.24
N ALA A 119 15.11 6.48 9.11
CA ALA A 119 15.23 5.10 9.55
C ALA A 119 14.86 4.98 11.04
N GLY A 120 14.02 4.01 11.37
CA GLY A 120 13.44 3.84 12.72
C GLY A 120 12.25 4.75 13.02
N ALA A 121 11.87 5.66 12.12
CA ALA A 121 10.69 6.50 12.31
C ALA A 121 9.44 5.64 12.42
N THR A 122 8.59 5.98 13.38
CA THR A 122 7.28 5.35 13.54
C THR A 122 6.20 6.35 13.17
N LEU A 123 5.40 5.97 12.18
CA LEU A 123 4.36 6.79 11.59
C LEU A 123 3.00 6.24 12.01
N THR A 124 2.07 7.14 12.32
CA THR A 124 0.70 6.79 12.72
C THR A 124 -0.27 7.60 11.90
N LEU A 125 -1.17 6.91 11.19
CA LEU A 125 -2.11 7.49 10.26
C LEU A 125 -3.53 7.27 10.74
N ASP A 126 -4.35 8.30 10.58
CA ASP A 126 -5.78 8.16 10.78
C ASP A 126 -6.41 7.52 9.55
N VAL A 127 -6.89 6.30 9.73
CA VAL A 127 -7.55 5.50 8.69
C VAL A 127 -9.03 5.32 8.98
N THR A 128 -9.59 6.12 9.90
CA THR A 128 -11.02 6.10 10.23
C THR A 128 -11.93 6.22 9.00
N PRO A 129 -11.63 7.10 8.00
CA PRO A 129 -12.43 7.18 6.78
C PRO A 129 -12.39 5.93 5.91
N SER A 130 -11.39 5.07 6.05
CA SER A 130 -11.23 3.84 5.24
C SER A 130 -11.90 2.62 5.85
N ILE A 131 -12.50 2.74 7.04
CA ILE A 131 -13.15 1.62 7.75
C ILE A 131 -14.67 1.81 7.91
N ASN A 132 -15.15 3.06 7.93
CA ASN A 132 -16.59 3.36 7.96
C ASN A 132 -17.14 3.55 6.53
#